data_AF-V5BTF5-F1
#
_entry.id   AF-V5BTF5-F1
#
_cell.length_a   1.000
_cell.length_b   1.000
_cell.length_c   1.000
_cell.angle_alpha   90.00
_cell.angle_beta   90.00
_cell.angle_gamma   90.00
#
_symmetry.space_group_name_H-M   'P 1'
#
loop_
_entity.id
_entity.type
_entity.pdbx_description
1 polymer ?
#
loop_
_entity_poly.entity_id
_entity_poly.type
_entity_poly.pdbx_seq_one_letter_code
_entity_poly.pdbx_strand_id
1 'polypeptide(L)'
;MQNDVVFKAVSILSCVLRGAEAHQEGPAAQEAFLQSGALGPLSSLALGGVIADDASRVEALRTLAVLLQDRRVGIERFIQLQVTTLVSCEFSLWVEEWSALRGILHVLLEIEDRVMQSAAAQVFHALLSVSVCEGDVAEKLLEGFAPSLSSLAPAAPAATASRGVLPARSGAALANALFRPIPCSRSSQKYYSALLLDRLLCVSGVMKQLLGTNQREMASSLSLGKPITPSETNGVFLAYVQYVIKCLRGQGEMDLNTLSACFRALLRWVIGCEEAVQVFLSDGRYYKSLLQRAGQDDGPVHVRFWSAVLCAALCVAAPSGLPKTAQEPPIAGGNGRMRECEGSADDVPSSPSLNRRQLLELFLNYLGGPSIFDSFLFDVKASSPMWSEPPKNAFLRPTPALYDEKMKHTLLGVIKEFNEICPSRGKMQPTAMEESDLSVAPASTAAAKRVTNTAFATVVDDVDFFSEEPLSSREDLNEHLGAVGTTATKQQNSITGGGLPQKC
;
A
#
# COMPACT_ATOMS: atom_id res chain seq x y z
N MET A 1 13.48 -20.70 -33.68
CA MET A 1 14.49 -21.69 -33.25
C MET A 1 15.22 -21.29 -31.98
N GLN A 2 16.00 -20.19 -31.93
CA GLN A 2 16.73 -19.82 -30.70
C GLN A 2 15.78 -19.45 -29.54
N ASN A 3 14.72 -18.69 -29.79
CA ASN A 3 13.68 -18.38 -28.78
C ASN A 3 12.96 -19.65 -28.29
N ASP A 4 12.70 -20.63 -29.16
CA ASP A 4 12.06 -21.90 -28.76
C ASP A 4 12.93 -22.74 -27.82
N VAL A 5 14.25 -22.70 -28.01
CA VAL A 5 15.21 -23.41 -27.14
C VAL A 5 15.27 -22.73 -25.78
N VAL A 6 15.34 -21.39 -25.76
CA VAL A 6 15.36 -20.59 -24.53
C VAL A 6 14.09 -20.79 -23.72
N PHE A 7 12.92 -20.68 -24.37
CA PHE A 7 11.63 -20.91 -23.73
C PHE A 7 11.53 -22.30 -23.09
N LYS A 8 11.95 -23.35 -23.84
CA LYS A 8 11.97 -24.73 -23.33
C LYS A 8 12.92 -24.90 -22.15
N ALA A 9 14.11 -24.29 -22.19
CA ALA A 9 15.08 -24.38 -21.11
C ALA A 9 14.53 -23.77 -19.81
N VAL A 10 13.93 -22.58 -19.88
CA VAL A 10 13.28 -21.95 -18.72
C VAL A 10 12.08 -22.76 -18.24
N SER A 11 11.29 -23.30 -19.15
CA SER A 11 10.13 -24.14 -18.80
C SER A 11 10.56 -25.41 -18.06
N ILE A 12 11.66 -26.04 -18.46
CA ILE A 12 12.24 -27.20 -17.75
C ILE A 12 12.68 -26.77 -16.35
N LEU A 13 13.39 -25.65 -16.21
CA LEU A 13 13.81 -25.13 -14.91
C LEU A 13 12.62 -24.85 -13.99
N SER A 14 11.59 -24.18 -14.51
CA SER A 14 10.32 -23.92 -13.82
C SER A 14 9.65 -25.22 -13.37
N CYS A 15 9.60 -26.22 -14.26
CA CYS A 15 9.01 -27.52 -13.98
C CYS A 15 9.78 -28.25 -12.86
N VAL A 16 11.11 -28.22 -12.87
CA VAL A 16 11.92 -28.86 -11.82
C VAL A 16 11.71 -28.16 -10.48
N LEU A 17 11.75 -26.83 -10.43
CA LEU A 17 11.55 -26.08 -9.19
C LEU A 17 10.16 -26.30 -8.60
N ARG A 18 9.10 -26.20 -9.41
CA ARG A 18 7.72 -26.45 -8.96
C ARG A 18 7.48 -27.92 -8.60
N GLY A 19 8.10 -28.83 -9.34
CA GLY A 19 8.06 -30.26 -9.05
C GLY A 19 8.72 -30.57 -7.71
N ALA A 20 9.90 -30.02 -7.44
CA ALA A 20 10.59 -30.18 -6.17
C ALA A 20 9.77 -29.59 -5.00
N GLU A 21 9.14 -28.43 -5.19
CA GLU A 21 8.23 -27.84 -4.19
C GLU A 21 7.09 -28.81 -3.82
N ALA A 22 6.44 -29.41 -4.81
CA ALA A 22 5.36 -30.37 -4.60
C ALA A 22 5.80 -31.66 -3.87
N HIS A 23 7.10 -31.99 -3.91
CA HIS A 23 7.69 -33.15 -3.24
C HIS A 23 8.49 -32.77 -1.99
N GLN A 24 8.34 -31.55 -1.46
CA GLN A 24 9.05 -31.04 -0.28
C GLN A 24 10.58 -30.96 -0.43
N GLU A 25 11.09 -31.00 -1.66
CA GLU A 25 12.51 -30.83 -2.01
C GLU A 25 12.83 -29.42 -2.54
N GLY A 26 11.84 -28.51 -2.52
CA GLY A 26 11.95 -27.13 -2.99
C GLY A 26 13.22 -26.41 -2.51
N PRO A 27 13.53 -26.39 -1.19
CA PRO A 27 14.75 -25.75 -0.68
C PRO A 27 16.05 -26.26 -1.29
N ALA A 28 16.18 -27.59 -1.42
CA ALA A 28 17.37 -28.21 -1.97
C ALA A 28 17.53 -27.91 -3.46
N ALA A 29 16.43 -27.95 -4.22
CA ALA A 29 16.43 -27.62 -5.64
C ALA A 29 16.78 -26.14 -5.88
N GLN A 30 16.18 -25.21 -5.12
CA GLN A 30 16.51 -23.78 -5.22
C GLN A 30 17.99 -23.53 -4.91
N GLU A 31 18.52 -24.11 -3.84
CA GLU A 31 19.93 -23.96 -3.49
C GLU A 31 20.85 -24.53 -4.58
N ALA A 32 20.54 -25.72 -5.13
CA ALA A 32 21.31 -26.30 -6.23
C ALA A 32 21.37 -25.39 -7.46
N PHE A 33 20.25 -24.76 -7.85
CA PHE A 33 20.22 -23.83 -8.97
C PHE A 33 20.91 -22.48 -8.66
N LEU A 34 20.83 -22.00 -7.41
CA LEU A 34 21.58 -20.82 -6.97
C LEU A 34 23.09 -21.08 -7.00
N GLN A 35 23.53 -22.28 -6.59
CA GLN A 35 24.93 -22.71 -6.64
C GLN A 35 25.42 -22.96 -8.07
N SER A 36 24.55 -23.44 -8.95
CA SER A 36 24.88 -23.61 -10.38
C SER A 36 24.98 -22.29 -11.15
N GLY A 37 24.71 -21.15 -10.50
CA GLY A 37 24.76 -19.83 -11.12
C GLY A 37 23.57 -19.50 -12.01
N ALA A 38 22.44 -20.20 -11.86
CA ALA A 38 21.25 -19.98 -12.71
C ALA A 38 20.64 -18.57 -12.58
N LEU A 39 20.84 -17.92 -11.42
CA LEU A 39 20.24 -16.62 -11.09
C LEU A 39 20.57 -15.52 -12.11
N GLY A 40 21.85 -15.40 -12.51
CA GLY A 40 22.31 -14.37 -13.45
C GLY A 40 21.65 -14.49 -14.82
N PRO A 41 21.84 -15.60 -15.55
CA PRO A 41 21.22 -15.83 -16.85
C PRO A 41 19.70 -15.74 -16.82
N LEU A 42 19.05 -16.25 -15.76
CA LEU A 42 17.60 -16.15 -15.61
C LEU A 42 17.14 -14.69 -15.46
N SER A 43 17.85 -13.90 -14.66
CA SER A 43 17.56 -12.48 -14.47
C SER A 43 17.78 -11.68 -15.76
N SER A 44 18.86 -11.95 -16.49
CA SER A 44 19.14 -11.31 -17.78
C SER A 44 18.07 -11.65 -18.82
N LEU A 45 17.56 -12.88 -18.84
CA LEU A 45 16.49 -13.27 -19.75
C LEU A 45 15.15 -12.62 -19.38
N ALA A 46 14.80 -12.61 -18.08
CA ALA A 46 13.58 -11.98 -17.59
C ALA A 46 13.55 -10.47 -17.86
N LEU A 47 14.70 -9.81 -17.67
CA LEU A 47 14.82 -8.35 -17.64
C LEU A 47 15.51 -7.75 -18.88
N GLY A 48 15.90 -8.57 -19.87
CA GLY A 48 16.60 -8.11 -21.07
C GLY A 48 15.80 -7.20 -22.01
N GLY A 49 14.54 -6.91 -21.67
CA GLY A 49 13.66 -6.06 -22.47
C GLY A 49 13.22 -6.73 -23.76
N VAL A 50 13.15 -5.97 -24.85
CA VAL A 50 12.58 -6.45 -26.14
C VAL A 50 13.48 -7.42 -26.91
N ILE A 51 14.65 -7.80 -26.39
CA ILE A 51 15.54 -8.80 -26.99
C ILE A 51 14.96 -10.21 -26.88
N ALA A 52 14.24 -10.49 -25.78
CA ALA A 52 13.64 -11.78 -25.51
C ALA A 52 12.13 -11.74 -25.80
N ASP A 53 11.57 -12.87 -26.24
CA ASP A 53 10.13 -12.98 -26.45
C ASP A 53 9.36 -12.90 -25.11
N ASP A 54 8.16 -12.31 -25.15
CA ASP A 54 7.39 -12.03 -23.93
C ASP A 54 6.99 -13.30 -23.17
N ALA A 55 6.78 -14.43 -23.87
CA ALA A 55 6.46 -15.70 -23.22
C ALA A 55 7.64 -16.22 -22.40
N SER A 56 8.85 -16.20 -22.96
CA SER A 56 10.10 -16.53 -22.26
C SER A 56 10.34 -15.60 -21.09
N ARG A 57 10.11 -14.29 -21.25
CA ARG A 57 10.28 -13.31 -20.18
C ARG A 57 9.31 -13.54 -19.03
N VAL A 58 8.03 -13.79 -19.33
CA VAL A 58 7.00 -14.10 -18.33
C VAL A 58 7.37 -15.38 -17.56
N GLU A 59 7.76 -16.44 -18.27
CA GLU A 59 8.12 -17.69 -17.60
C GLU A 59 9.42 -17.55 -16.81
N ALA A 60 10.38 -16.76 -17.29
CA ALA A 60 11.61 -16.45 -16.56
C ALA A 60 11.33 -15.66 -15.28
N LEU A 61 10.43 -14.66 -15.31
CA LEU A 61 10.00 -13.91 -14.12
C LEU A 61 9.31 -14.82 -13.08
N ARG A 62 8.42 -15.71 -13.53
CA ARG A 62 7.76 -16.68 -12.64
C ARG A 62 8.75 -17.66 -12.03
N THR A 63 9.68 -18.16 -12.84
CA THR A 63 10.75 -19.06 -12.39
C THR A 63 11.66 -18.36 -11.40
N LEU A 64 11.99 -17.09 -11.64
CA LEU A 64 12.78 -16.25 -10.75
C LEU A 64 12.07 -16.03 -9.41
N ALA A 65 10.76 -15.79 -9.41
CA ALA A 65 9.97 -15.68 -8.19
C ALA A 65 10.07 -16.96 -7.35
N VAL A 66 9.87 -18.13 -7.97
CA VAL A 66 10.01 -19.43 -7.28
C VAL A 66 11.44 -19.64 -6.79
N LEU A 67 12.47 -19.31 -7.59
CA LEU A 67 13.87 -19.48 -7.20
C LEU A 67 14.25 -18.64 -5.96
N LEU A 68 13.67 -17.45 -5.81
CA LEU A 68 13.98 -16.49 -4.75
C LEU A 68 13.10 -16.64 -3.50
N GLN A 69 11.92 -17.23 -3.63
CA GLN A 69 10.93 -17.37 -2.56
C GLN A 69 11.55 -18.07 -1.33
N ASP A 70 11.53 -17.36 -0.19
CA ASP A 70 12.06 -17.81 1.10
C ASP A 70 13.57 -18.14 1.09
N ARG A 71 14.35 -17.62 0.12
CA ARG A 71 15.78 -17.90 -0.03
C ARG A 71 16.64 -16.65 0.15
N ARG A 72 17.11 -16.45 1.38
CA ARG A 72 18.01 -15.37 1.80
C ARG A 72 19.17 -15.14 0.81
N VAL A 73 19.97 -16.18 0.55
CA VAL A 73 21.17 -16.08 -0.31
C VAL A 73 20.81 -15.67 -1.73
N GLY A 74 19.69 -16.16 -2.26
CA GLY A 74 19.18 -15.78 -3.57
C GLY A 74 18.79 -14.30 -3.62
N ILE A 75 18.05 -13.83 -2.61
CA ILE A 75 17.61 -12.43 -2.49
C ILE A 75 18.80 -11.48 -2.37
N GLU A 76 19.74 -11.77 -1.45
CA GLU A 76 20.96 -10.96 -1.24
C GLU A 76 21.81 -10.83 -2.51
N ARG A 77 21.97 -11.93 -3.27
CA ARG A 77 22.65 -11.90 -4.56
C ARG A 77 21.86 -11.11 -5.59
N PHE A 78 20.55 -11.33 -5.66
CA PHE A 78 19.68 -10.69 -6.65
C PHE A 78 19.70 -9.15 -6.55
N ILE A 79 19.61 -8.59 -5.34
CA ILE A 79 19.60 -7.12 -5.14
C ILE A 79 20.94 -6.44 -5.47
N GLN A 80 22.00 -7.23 -5.71
CA GLN A 80 23.32 -6.76 -6.14
C GLN A 80 23.54 -6.92 -7.65
N LEU A 81 22.69 -7.69 -8.34
CA LEU A 81 22.82 -7.94 -9.78
C LEU A 81 22.54 -6.67 -10.59
N GLN A 82 23.31 -6.53 -11.68
CA GLN A 82 23.09 -5.57 -12.75
C GLN A 82 22.60 -6.32 -13.99
N VAL A 83 21.67 -5.72 -14.72
CA VAL A 83 21.08 -6.27 -15.94
C VAL A 83 21.07 -5.23 -17.04
N THR A 84 21.43 -5.66 -18.24
CA THR A 84 21.34 -4.86 -19.45
C THR A 84 19.95 -5.04 -20.06
N THR A 85 19.19 -3.95 -20.14
CA THR A 85 17.80 -3.94 -20.64
C THR A 85 17.73 -3.17 -21.95
N LEU A 86 17.19 -3.79 -23.00
CA LEU A 86 16.85 -3.07 -24.23
C LEU A 86 15.44 -2.49 -24.12
N VAL A 87 15.37 -1.17 -23.97
CA VAL A 87 14.12 -0.43 -23.81
C VAL A 87 13.64 0.04 -25.18
N SER A 88 12.34 -0.12 -25.44
CA SER A 88 11.66 0.47 -26.58
C SER A 88 10.67 1.52 -26.10
N CYS A 89 10.78 2.73 -26.63
CA CYS A 89 9.79 3.78 -26.41
C CYS A 89 9.41 4.39 -27.75
N GLU A 90 8.13 4.24 -28.12
CA GLU A 90 7.48 4.69 -29.37
C GLU A 90 8.17 4.19 -30.65
N PHE A 91 9.36 4.71 -30.99
CA PHE A 91 10.11 4.39 -32.21
C PHE A 91 11.63 4.30 -32.03
N SER A 92 12.13 4.40 -30.79
CA SER A 92 13.56 4.34 -30.49
C SER A 92 13.90 3.20 -29.56
N LEU A 93 15.03 2.53 -29.85
CA LEU A 93 15.63 1.52 -29.01
C LEU A 93 16.88 2.09 -28.35
N TRP A 94 17.02 1.88 -27.06
CA TRP A 94 18.25 2.19 -26.34
C TRP A 94 18.53 1.14 -25.27
N VAL A 95 19.80 1.02 -24.91
CA VAL A 95 20.29 0.05 -23.95
C VAL A 95 20.54 0.76 -22.63
N GLU A 96 20.01 0.19 -21.56
CA GLU A 96 20.19 0.67 -20.19
C GLU A 96 20.84 -0.43 -19.35
N GLU A 97 21.76 -0.03 -18.47
CA GLU A 97 22.27 -0.91 -17.41
C GLU A 97 21.63 -0.52 -16.09
N TRP A 98 20.84 -1.43 -15.53
CA TRP A 98 20.09 -1.19 -14.31
C TRP A 98 20.38 -2.26 -13.27
N SER A 99 20.17 -1.91 -12.00
CA SER A 99 20.05 -2.95 -10.98
C SER A 99 18.88 -3.85 -11.31
N ALA A 100 18.96 -5.13 -10.95
CA ALA A 100 17.89 -6.08 -11.23
C ALA A 100 16.56 -5.66 -10.58
N LEU A 101 16.61 -5.03 -9.40
CA LEU A 101 15.45 -4.40 -8.76
C LEU A 101 14.81 -3.31 -9.63
N ARG A 102 15.62 -2.40 -10.19
CA ARG A 102 15.14 -1.35 -11.08
C ARG A 102 14.59 -1.92 -12.39
N GLY A 103 15.18 -3.00 -12.90
CA GLY A 103 14.69 -3.75 -14.05
C GLY A 103 13.31 -4.37 -13.82
N ILE A 104 13.10 -5.08 -12.71
CA ILE A 104 11.75 -5.60 -12.38
C ILE A 104 10.77 -4.45 -12.19
N LEU A 105 11.19 -3.34 -11.56
CA LEU A 105 10.32 -2.17 -11.39
C LEU A 105 9.90 -1.56 -12.73
N HIS A 106 10.80 -1.55 -13.73
CA HIS A 106 10.43 -1.16 -15.10
C HIS A 106 9.36 -2.08 -15.68
N VAL A 107 9.50 -3.39 -15.50
CA VAL A 107 8.51 -4.36 -15.97
C VAL A 107 7.16 -4.16 -15.27
N LEU A 108 7.16 -3.95 -13.96
CA LEU A 108 5.94 -3.74 -13.19
C LEU A 108 5.23 -2.43 -13.56
N LEU A 109 5.99 -1.34 -13.74
CA LEU A 109 5.44 -0.01 -13.85
C LEU A 109 5.30 0.47 -15.30
N GLU A 110 6.19 0.14 -16.21
CA GLU A 110 6.22 0.75 -17.55
C GLU A 110 5.73 -0.19 -18.66
N ILE A 111 5.66 -1.50 -18.42
CA ILE A 111 5.13 -2.47 -19.37
C ILE A 111 3.62 -2.66 -19.14
N GLU A 112 2.82 -2.48 -20.20
CA GLU A 112 1.35 -2.53 -20.12
C GLU A 112 0.76 -3.96 -20.21
N ASP A 113 1.61 -5.00 -20.28
CA ASP A 113 1.17 -6.39 -20.26
C ASP A 113 0.85 -6.89 -18.84
N ARG A 114 -0.42 -7.22 -18.60
CA ARG A 114 -0.90 -7.64 -17.27
C ARG A 114 -0.28 -8.95 -16.77
N VAL A 115 0.08 -9.86 -17.68
CA VAL A 115 0.67 -11.15 -17.31
C VAL A 115 2.10 -10.94 -16.82
N MET A 116 2.84 -10.07 -17.50
CA MET A 116 4.19 -9.67 -17.15
C MET A 116 4.24 -8.82 -15.88
N GLN A 117 3.30 -7.88 -15.71
CA GLN A 117 3.16 -7.12 -14.46
C GLN A 117 2.87 -8.05 -13.26
N SER A 118 1.95 -9.02 -13.42
CA SER A 118 1.67 -10.01 -12.38
C SER A 118 2.87 -10.89 -12.07
N ALA A 119 3.63 -11.32 -13.08
CA ALA A 119 4.87 -12.08 -12.87
C ALA A 119 5.94 -11.23 -12.15
N ALA A 120 6.10 -9.95 -12.51
CA ALA A 120 7.00 -9.03 -11.80
C ALA A 120 6.57 -8.81 -10.34
N ALA A 121 5.25 -8.70 -10.08
CA ALA A 121 4.72 -8.60 -8.73
C ALA A 121 5.00 -9.86 -7.88
N GLN A 122 4.99 -11.05 -8.49
CA GLN A 122 5.41 -12.29 -7.82
C GLN A 122 6.88 -12.25 -7.41
N VAL A 123 7.77 -11.69 -8.26
CA VAL A 123 9.18 -11.54 -7.89
C VAL A 123 9.34 -10.57 -6.72
N PHE A 124 8.65 -9.42 -6.71
CA PHE A 124 8.68 -8.51 -5.55
C PHE A 124 8.13 -9.14 -4.29
N HIS A 125 7.11 -10.00 -4.40
CA HIS A 125 6.61 -10.75 -3.27
C HIS A 125 7.65 -11.73 -2.72
N ALA A 126 8.36 -12.45 -3.58
CA ALA A 126 9.44 -13.34 -3.19
C ALA A 126 10.62 -12.59 -2.55
N LEU A 127 10.97 -11.40 -3.05
CA LEU A 127 12.04 -10.58 -2.48
C LEU A 127 11.74 -10.09 -1.07
N LEU A 128 10.45 -9.92 -0.74
CA LEU A 128 9.96 -9.51 0.59
C LEU A 128 9.46 -10.71 1.41
N SER A 129 9.91 -11.92 1.12
CA SER A 129 9.48 -13.13 1.86
C SER A 129 10.34 -13.43 3.10
N VAL A 130 11.59 -12.96 3.10
CA VAL A 130 12.55 -13.19 4.19
C VAL A 130 12.73 -11.92 5.00
N SER A 131 12.23 -11.90 6.24
CA SER A 131 12.23 -10.75 7.15
C SER A 131 13.60 -10.06 7.31
N VAL A 132 14.68 -10.83 7.39
CA VAL A 132 16.05 -10.31 7.52
C VAL A 132 16.50 -9.50 6.29
N CYS A 133 15.96 -9.79 5.11
CA CYS A 133 16.31 -9.11 3.86
C CYS A 133 15.38 -7.94 3.51
N GLU A 134 14.19 -7.86 4.13
CA GLU A 134 13.17 -6.86 3.79
C GLU A 134 13.69 -5.42 3.90
N GLY A 135 14.51 -5.13 4.92
CA GLY A 135 15.14 -3.83 5.13
C GLY A 135 16.02 -3.41 3.95
N ASP A 136 16.95 -4.27 3.54
CA ASP A 136 17.88 -4.02 2.44
C ASP A 136 17.15 -3.86 1.08
N VAL A 137 16.12 -4.69 0.86
CA VAL A 137 15.27 -4.62 -0.33
C VAL A 137 14.52 -3.29 -0.35
N ALA A 138 13.91 -2.91 0.78
CA ALA A 138 13.16 -1.66 0.90
C ALA A 138 14.06 -0.43 0.74
N GLU A 139 15.25 -0.43 1.33
CA GLU A 139 16.23 0.65 1.19
C GLU A 139 16.58 0.89 -0.28
N LYS A 140 16.94 -0.17 -1.02
CA LYS A 140 17.28 -0.08 -2.45
C LYS A 140 16.08 0.31 -3.32
N LEU A 141 14.86 -0.14 -2.98
CA LEU A 141 13.65 0.24 -3.71
C LEU A 141 13.25 1.69 -3.49
N LEU A 142 13.50 2.22 -2.29
CA LEU A 142 13.18 3.61 -1.92
C LEU A 142 14.34 4.57 -2.16
N GLU A 143 15.46 4.11 -2.72
CA GLU A 143 16.60 4.96 -3.05
C GLU A 143 16.17 6.10 -3.99
N GLY A 144 16.30 7.35 -3.52
CA GLY A 144 15.89 8.53 -4.28
C GLY A 144 14.37 8.75 -4.35
N PHE A 145 13.58 8.16 -3.45
CA PHE A 145 12.14 8.38 -3.37
C PHE A 145 11.82 9.81 -2.88
N ALA A 146 11.45 10.69 -3.81
CA ALA A 146 11.01 12.05 -3.52
C ALA A 146 9.96 12.52 -4.55
N PRO A 147 8.91 13.24 -4.14
CA PRO A 147 7.96 13.84 -5.07
C PRO A 147 8.66 14.93 -5.88
N SER A 148 8.53 14.90 -7.21
CA SER A 148 8.97 16.02 -8.05
C SER A 148 8.01 17.20 -7.84
N LEU A 149 8.51 18.36 -7.41
CA LEU A 149 7.68 19.55 -7.13
C LEU A 149 6.86 20.02 -8.34
N SER A 150 7.35 19.79 -9.56
CA SER A 150 6.63 20.09 -10.81
C SER A 150 5.40 19.20 -11.06
N SER A 151 5.21 18.14 -10.27
CA SER A 151 4.16 17.12 -10.42
C SER A 151 2.84 17.48 -9.72
N LEU A 152 2.88 18.43 -8.78
CA LEU A 152 1.71 18.88 -8.01
C LEU A 152 1.05 20.13 -8.62
N ALA A 153 1.73 20.79 -9.57
CA ALA A 153 1.17 21.90 -10.32
C ALA A 153 0.18 21.39 -11.38
N PRO A 154 -0.94 22.09 -11.64
CA PRO A 154 -1.79 21.77 -12.77
C PRO A 154 -0.98 21.87 -14.06
N ALA A 155 -1.08 20.86 -14.93
CA ALA A 155 -0.34 20.80 -16.17
C ALA A 155 -0.56 22.09 -16.98
N ALA A 156 0.46 22.94 -17.08
CA ALA A 156 0.44 24.05 -18.01
C ALA A 156 0.36 23.45 -19.44
N PRO A 157 -0.45 24.02 -20.34
CA PRO A 157 -0.72 23.44 -21.67
C PRO A 157 0.47 23.55 -22.65
N ALA A 158 1.70 23.77 -22.15
CA ALA A 158 2.88 24.06 -22.97
C ALA A 158 4.14 23.26 -22.57
N ALA A 159 4.04 22.24 -21.71
CA ALA A 159 5.15 21.30 -21.51
C ALA A 159 5.13 20.22 -22.60
N THR A 160 5.43 20.63 -23.83
CA THR A 160 5.85 19.71 -24.90
C THR A 160 6.89 18.74 -24.35
N ALA A 161 6.54 17.46 -24.40
CA ALA A 161 7.35 16.28 -24.13
C ALA A 161 8.87 16.55 -24.08
N SER A 162 9.40 16.91 -22.91
CA SER A 162 10.81 16.69 -22.64
C SER A 162 10.98 15.18 -22.61
N ARG A 163 11.64 14.63 -23.65
CA ARG A 163 12.03 13.21 -23.77
C ARG A 163 12.36 12.66 -22.38
N GLY A 164 11.49 11.79 -21.88
CA GLY A 164 11.54 11.35 -20.50
C GLY A 164 12.72 10.43 -20.30
N VAL A 165 13.86 10.97 -19.86
CA VAL A 165 14.95 10.17 -19.31
C VAL A 165 14.32 9.31 -18.20
N LEU A 166 14.38 7.98 -18.37
CA LEU A 166 13.85 7.07 -17.37
C LEU A 166 14.65 7.27 -16.08
N PRO A 167 14.00 7.39 -14.91
CA PRO A 167 14.73 7.56 -13.66
C PRO A 167 15.65 6.36 -13.44
N ALA A 168 16.94 6.62 -13.20
CA ALA A 168 17.92 5.57 -12.96
C ALA A 168 17.70 4.86 -11.61
N ARG A 169 17.24 5.61 -10.60
CA ARG A 169 16.97 5.09 -9.25
C ARG A 169 15.54 4.55 -9.11
N SER A 170 15.40 3.46 -8.36
CA SER A 170 14.12 2.79 -8.10
C SER A 170 13.11 3.70 -7.39
N GLY A 171 13.54 4.40 -6.33
CA GLY A 171 12.66 5.27 -5.56
C GLY A 171 12.14 6.45 -6.39
N ALA A 172 12.99 7.01 -7.26
CA ALA A 172 12.58 8.07 -8.18
C ALA A 172 11.54 7.57 -9.20
N ALA A 173 11.69 6.34 -9.72
CA ALA A 173 10.70 5.74 -10.61
C ALA A 173 9.36 5.48 -9.89
N LEU A 174 9.40 4.97 -8.66
CA LEU A 174 8.20 4.73 -7.85
C LEU A 174 7.48 6.03 -7.49
N ALA A 175 8.22 7.07 -7.07
CA ALA A 175 7.65 8.38 -6.77
C ALA A 175 7.06 9.02 -8.02
N ASN A 176 7.73 8.91 -9.16
CA ASN A 176 7.21 9.41 -10.44
C ASN A 176 5.89 8.71 -10.80
N ALA A 177 5.81 7.39 -10.69
CA ALA A 177 4.57 6.65 -10.95
C ALA A 177 3.42 7.06 -10.02
N LEU A 178 3.71 7.29 -8.73
CA LEU A 178 2.69 7.70 -7.75
C LEU A 178 2.20 9.13 -7.95
N PHE A 179 3.11 10.09 -8.07
CA PHE A 179 2.78 11.53 -8.00
C PHE A 179 2.52 12.17 -9.37
N ARG A 180 3.09 11.63 -10.46
CA ARG A 180 2.92 12.21 -11.80
C ARG A 180 1.44 12.21 -12.21
N PRO A 181 0.93 13.29 -12.83
CA PRO A 181 -0.34 13.23 -13.54
C PRO A 181 -0.20 12.21 -14.68
N ILE A 182 -0.90 11.08 -14.56
CA ILE A 182 -0.83 10.00 -15.54
C ILE A 182 -2.22 9.88 -16.17
N PRO A 183 -2.34 9.84 -17.51
CA PRO A 183 -3.62 9.61 -18.17
C PRO A 183 -4.29 8.32 -17.66
N CYS A 184 -5.63 8.30 -17.59
CA CYS A 184 -6.39 7.13 -17.09
C CYS A 184 -6.02 5.77 -17.74
N SER A 185 -5.48 5.77 -18.97
CA SER A 185 -5.00 4.56 -19.67
C SER A 185 -3.81 3.87 -18.99
N ARG A 186 -3.06 4.58 -18.13
CA ARG A 186 -1.88 4.07 -17.41
C ARG A 186 -2.12 3.93 -15.90
N SER A 187 -3.37 3.69 -15.50
CA SER A 187 -3.78 3.49 -14.09
C SER A 187 -3.06 2.32 -13.39
N SER A 188 -2.65 1.27 -14.13
CA SER A 188 -1.94 0.12 -13.57
C SER A 188 -0.62 0.49 -12.90
N GLN A 189 0.11 1.48 -13.42
CA GLN A 189 1.39 1.92 -12.85
C GLN A 189 1.21 2.45 -11.43
N LYS A 190 0.22 3.35 -11.24
CA LYS A 190 -0.15 3.89 -9.92
C LYS A 190 -0.66 2.80 -8.99
N TYR A 191 -1.50 1.89 -9.50
CA TYR A 191 -2.06 0.79 -8.73
C TYR A 191 -0.96 -0.09 -8.13
N TYR A 192 -0.05 -0.59 -8.96
CA TYR A 192 1.05 -1.44 -8.49
C TYR A 192 2.04 -0.67 -7.61
N SER A 193 2.33 0.60 -7.93
CA SER A 193 3.20 1.43 -7.10
C SER A 193 2.64 1.62 -5.69
N ALA A 194 1.33 1.86 -5.58
CA ALA A 194 0.68 2.07 -4.29
C ALA A 194 0.57 0.79 -3.47
N LEU A 195 0.33 -0.37 -4.11
CA LEU A 195 0.36 -1.66 -3.42
C LEU A 195 1.77 -2.07 -3.00
N LEU A 196 2.78 -1.79 -3.83
CA LEU A 196 4.18 -2.01 -3.45
C LEU A 196 4.55 -1.10 -2.28
N LEU A 197 4.13 0.16 -2.29
CA LEU A 197 4.31 1.07 -1.16
C LEU A 197 3.62 0.54 0.11
N ASP A 198 2.35 0.12 0.07
CA ASP A 198 1.67 -0.48 1.25
C ASP A 198 2.46 -1.66 1.85
N ARG A 199 3.08 -2.48 1.00
CA ARG A 199 3.96 -3.57 1.45
C ARG A 199 5.26 -3.05 2.07
N LEU A 200 5.94 -2.11 1.41
CA LEU A 200 7.19 -1.52 1.92
C LEU A 200 6.97 -0.81 3.27
N LEU A 201 5.80 -0.21 3.48
CA LEU A 201 5.43 0.41 4.75
C LEU A 201 5.30 -0.60 5.90
N CYS A 202 5.16 -1.91 5.62
CA CYS A 202 5.18 -2.95 6.66
C CYS A 202 6.62 -3.25 7.15
N VAL A 203 7.64 -2.86 6.40
CA VAL A 203 9.04 -3.07 6.77
C VAL A 203 9.44 -2.10 7.87
N SER A 204 10.10 -2.63 8.91
CA SER A 204 10.51 -1.84 10.08
C SER A 204 11.36 -0.64 9.68
N GLY A 205 11.03 0.53 10.23
CA GLY A 205 11.77 1.78 9.99
C GLY A 205 11.38 2.56 8.73
N VAL A 206 10.76 1.93 7.72
CA VAL A 206 10.43 2.59 6.43
C VAL A 206 9.46 3.75 6.60
N MET A 207 8.40 3.59 7.42
CA MET A 207 7.44 4.68 7.66
C MET A 207 8.14 5.93 8.20
N LYS A 208 9.04 5.77 9.19
CA LYS A 208 9.78 6.87 9.81
C LYS A 208 10.80 7.49 8.85
N GLN A 209 11.46 6.67 8.04
CA GLN A 209 12.37 7.13 6.99
C GLN A 209 11.67 8.04 5.97
N LEU A 210 10.46 7.66 5.52
CA LEU A 210 9.68 8.43 4.55
C LEU A 210 9.05 9.70 5.15
N LEU A 211 8.81 9.73 6.47
CA LEU A 211 8.42 10.95 7.18
C LEU A 211 9.61 11.91 7.33
N GLY A 212 10.80 11.38 7.61
CA GLY A 212 12.02 12.15 7.86
C GLY A 212 12.73 12.68 6.62
N THR A 213 12.27 12.33 5.40
CA THR A 213 12.96 12.68 4.14
C THR A 213 13.09 14.19 3.95
N ASN A 214 12.14 14.97 4.49
CA ASN A 214 12.19 16.43 4.50
C ASN A 214 13.29 17.05 5.35
N GLN A 215 13.62 16.42 6.49
CA GLN A 215 14.61 16.99 7.42
C GLN A 215 16.02 16.91 6.81
N ARG A 216 16.28 15.85 6.03
CA ARG A 216 17.56 15.64 5.35
C ARG A 216 17.76 16.59 4.17
N GLU A 217 16.70 16.86 3.39
CA GLU A 217 16.75 17.86 2.32
C GLU A 217 16.88 19.29 2.87
N MET A 218 16.16 19.65 3.94
CA MET A 218 16.31 20.95 4.63
C MET A 218 17.74 21.18 5.16
N ALA A 219 18.35 20.17 5.77
CA ALA A 219 19.74 20.26 6.24
C ALA A 219 20.74 20.50 5.10
N SER A 220 20.46 19.97 3.90
CA SER A 220 21.28 20.16 2.70
C SER A 220 21.03 21.49 1.96
N SER A 221 19.85 22.09 2.12
CA SER A 221 19.54 23.41 1.53
C SER A 221 19.98 24.58 2.43
N LEU A 222 20.01 24.37 3.75
CA LEU A 222 20.54 25.34 4.72
C LEU A 222 22.04 25.60 4.53
N SER A 223 22.80 24.62 4.02
CA SER A 223 24.20 24.80 3.62
C SER A 223 24.38 25.55 2.30
N LEU A 224 23.31 25.78 1.52
CA LEU A 224 23.35 26.44 0.22
C LEU A 224 22.68 27.83 0.15
N GLY A 225 22.31 28.41 1.30
CA GLY A 225 21.92 29.83 1.40
C GLY A 225 20.70 30.27 0.59
N LYS A 226 19.80 29.35 0.20
CA LYS A 226 18.51 29.72 -0.42
C LYS A 226 17.44 29.95 0.66
N PRO A 227 16.69 31.06 0.62
CA PRO A 227 15.58 31.30 1.54
C PRO A 227 14.45 30.33 1.22
N ILE A 228 14.01 29.58 2.24
CA ILE A 228 12.89 28.64 2.16
C ILE A 228 11.61 29.45 2.36
N THR A 229 10.69 29.44 1.40
CA THR A 229 9.33 29.96 1.64
C THR A 229 8.53 28.92 2.43
N PRO A 230 7.76 29.31 3.46
CA PRO A 230 7.05 28.37 4.34
C PRO A 230 5.86 27.64 3.67
N SER A 231 5.59 27.89 2.38
CA SER A 231 4.51 27.24 1.63
C SER A 231 4.95 25.99 0.85
N GLU A 232 6.26 25.71 0.76
CA GLU A 232 6.83 24.74 -0.21
C GLU A 232 7.61 23.57 0.41
N THR A 233 7.34 23.21 1.67
CA THR A 233 8.00 22.05 2.34
C THR A 233 7.00 20.98 2.76
N ASN A 234 6.06 20.62 1.88
CA ASN A 234 5.19 19.47 2.13
C ASN A 234 5.99 18.18 1.95
N GLY A 235 6.15 17.42 3.03
CA GLY A 235 6.91 16.18 2.94
C GLY A 235 6.27 15.11 2.12
N VAL A 236 7.06 14.10 1.76
CA VAL A 236 6.62 12.93 0.98
C VAL A 236 5.26 12.43 1.47
N PHE A 237 5.13 12.25 2.79
CA PHE A 237 3.88 11.87 3.43
C PHE A 237 2.75 12.89 3.24
N LEU A 238 2.99 14.18 3.51
CA LEU A 238 1.96 15.21 3.40
C LEU A 238 1.52 15.43 1.94
N ALA A 239 2.45 15.36 0.99
CA ALA A 239 2.15 15.38 -0.44
C ALA A 239 1.27 14.18 -0.83
N TYR A 240 1.53 13.01 -0.27
CA TYR A 240 0.69 11.82 -0.45
C TYR A 240 -0.71 12.01 0.14
N VAL A 241 -0.82 12.53 1.37
CA VAL A 241 -2.09 12.86 2.02
C VAL A 241 -2.91 13.82 1.16
N GLN A 242 -2.31 14.92 0.72
CA GLN A 242 -2.95 15.92 -0.14
C GLN A 242 -3.46 15.29 -1.44
N TYR A 243 -2.63 14.47 -2.08
CA TYR A 243 -2.97 13.79 -3.33
C TYR A 243 -4.15 12.83 -3.15
N VAL A 244 -4.11 11.95 -2.15
CA VAL A 244 -5.18 10.96 -1.91
C VAL A 244 -6.49 11.64 -1.52
N ILE A 245 -6.45 12.67 -0.65
CA ILE A 245 -7.66 13.42 -0.28
C ILE A 245 -8.28 14.11 -1.50
N LYS A 246 -7.45 14.73 -2.36
CA LYS A 246 -7.93 15.33 -3.62
C LYS A 246 -8.64 14.29 -4.49
N CYS A 247 -8.10 13.09 -4.60
CA CYS A 247 -8.70 12.00 -5.38
C CYS A 247 -10.00 11.47 -4.74
N LEU A 248 -10.05 11.32 -3.41
CA LEU A 248 -11.27 10.94 -2.68
C LEU A 248 -12.41 11.96 -2.88
N ARG A 249 -12.08 13.25 -3.07
CA ARG A 249 -13.05 14.31 -3.38
C ARG A 249 -13.52 14.33 -4.84
N GLY A 250 -13.08 13.37 -5.67
CA GLY A 250 -13.42 13.33 -7.09
C GLY A 250 -12.67 14.36 -7.95
N GLN A 251 -11.63 14.99 -7.39
CA GLN A 251 -10.81 16.00 -8.09
C GLN A 251 -9.51 15.40 -8.67
N GLY A 252 -9.43 14.07 -8.77
CA GLY A 252 -8.28 13.35 -9.31
C GLY A 252 -8.69 12.34 -10.38
N GLU A 253 -7.79 12.10 -11.33
CA GLU A 253 -7.96 11.12 -12.42
C GLU A 253 -7.51 9.73 -11.96
N MET A 254 -8.35 9.03 -11.18
CA MET A 254 -8.07 7.67 -10.72
C MET A 254 -9.32 6.79 -10.78
N ASP A 255 -9.20 5.58 -11.33
CA ASP A 255 -10.23 4.58 -11.16
C ASP A 255 -10.27 4.08 -9.70
N LEU A 256 -11.38 3.43 -9.35
CA LEU A 256 -11.66 3.03 -7.98
C LEU A 256 -10.65 2.01 -7.43
N ASN A 257 -10.09 1.11 -8.25
CA ASN A 257 -9.11 0.13 -7.78
C ASN A 257 -7.78 0.81 -7.46
N THR A 258 -7.34 1.73 -8.31
CA THR A 258 -6.12 2.52 -8.08
C THR A 258 -6.28 3.41 -6.84
N LEU A 259 -7.46 4.02 -6.65
CA LEU A 259 -7.75 4.80 -5.44
C LEU A 259 -7.75 3.92 -4.18
N SER A 260 -8.28 2.69 -4.25
CA SER A 260 -8.17 1.71 -3.17
C SER A 260 -6.71 1.38 -2.83
N ALA A 261 -5.87 1.15 -3.84
CA ALA A 261 -4.44 0.92 -3.67
C ALA A 261 -3.76 2.07 -2.91
N CYS A 262 -4.03 3.32 -3.29
CA CYS A 262 -3.48 4.49 -2.60
C CYS A 262 -4.04 4.67 -1.19
N PHE A 263 -5.33 4.42 -1.01
CA PHE A 263 -5.95 4.48 0.31
C PHE A 263 -5.33 3.46 1.27
N ARG A 264 -5.01 2.24 0.83
CA ARG A 264 -4.34 1.22 1.67
C ARG A 264 -3.01 1.71 2.23
N ALA A 265 -2.15 2.27 1.39
CA ALA A 265 -0.86 2.80 1.83
C ALA A 265 -1.04 3.99 2.80
N LEU A 266 -2.01 4.87 2.57
CA LEU A 266 -2.32 5.96 3.49
C LEU A 266 -2.82 5.44 4.85
N LEU A 267 -3.78 4.52 4.83
CA LEU A 267 -4.32 3.90 6.04
C LEU A 267 -3.20 3.18 6.82
N ARG A 268 -2.29 2.49 6.13
CA ARG A 268 -1.12 1.83 6.71
C ARG A 268 -0.24 2.82 7.47
N TRP A 269 0.08 3.97 6.88
CA TRP A 269 0.84 5.02 7.57
C TRP A 269 0.13 5.53 8.82
N VAL A 270 -1.17 5.79 8.71
CA VAL A 270 -1.98 6.32 9.83
C VAL A 270 -2.03 5.33 11.00
N ILE A 271 -2.21 4.04 10.73
CA ILE A 271 -2.28 3.02 11.77
C ILE A 271 -0.89 2.70 12.35
N GLY A 272 0.15 2.71 11.51
CA GLY A 272 1.48 2.23 11.89
C GLY A 272 2.43 3.28 12.46
N CYS A 273 2.10 4.57 12.41
CA CYS A 273 3.02 5.63 12.83
C CYS A 273 2.31 6.82 13.48
N GLU A 274 2.51 7.01 14.79
CA GLU A 274 1.95 8.14 15.54
C GLU A 274 2.45 9.49 15.01
N GLU A 275 3.72 9.59 14.60
CA GLU A 275 4.27 10.81 14.01
C GLU A 275 3.58 11.17 12.70
N ALA A 276 3.17 10.19 11.89
CA ALA A 276 2.37 10.43 10.68
C ALA A 276 1.01 11.05 11.02
N VAL A 277 0.37 10.57 12.10
CA VAL A 277 -0.91 11.11 12.58
C VAL A 277 -0.76 12.56 13.03
N GLN A 278 0.31 12.90 13.75
CA GLN A 278 0.59 14.29 14.12
C GLN A 278 0.76 15.20 12.91
N VAL A 279 1.55 14.76 11.92
CA VAL A 279 1.74 15.52 10.67
C VAL A 279 0.44 15.66 9.91
N PHE A 280 -0.38 14.60 9.83
CA PHE A 280 -1.68 14.64 9.17
C PHE A 280 -2.62 15.65 9.83
N LEU A 281 -2.69 15.64 11.17
CA LEU A 281 -3.60 16.45 11.97
C LEU A 281 -3.10 17.88 12.22
N SER A 282 -1.87 18.19 11.81
CA SER A 282 -1.34 19.57 11.86
C SER A 282 -2.21 20.55 11.07
N ASP A 283 -2.87 20.08 10.01
CA ASP A 283 -3.87 20.82 9.25
C ASP A 283 -5.23 20.11 9.32
N GLY A 284 -6.08 20.58 10.23
CA GLY A 284 -7.42 20.04 10.45
C GLY A 284 -8.35 20.12 9.23
N ARG A 285 -7.99 20.85 8.16
CA ARG A 285 -8.78 20.89 6.91
C ARG A 285 -8.82 19.54 6.22
N TYR A 286 -7.77 18.73 6.32
CA TYR A 286 -7.74 17.38 5.75
C TYR A 286 -8.77 16.47 6.41
N TYR A 287 -8.81 16.47 7.74
CA TYR A 287 -9.79 15.71 8.51
C TYR A 287 -11.23 16.15 8.20
N LYS A 288 -11.50 17.47 8.19
CA LYS A 288 -12.81 18.01 7.83
C LYS A 288 -13.23 17.65 6.40
N SER A 289 -12.29 17.67 5.45
CA SER A 289 -12.57 17.29 4.06
C SER A 289 -12.96 15.82 3.92
N LEU A 290 -12.33 14.92 4.69
CA LEU A 290 -12.69 13.50 4.73
C LEU A 290 -14.07 13.28 5.35
N LEU A 291 -14.39 13.98 6.45
CA LEU A 291 -15.73 13.92 7.05
C LEU A 291 -16.82 14.39 6.08
N GLN A 292 -16.58 15.51 5.40
CA GLN A 292 -17.49 16.01 4.35
C GLN A 292 -17.70 14.98 3.26
N ARG A 293 -16.62 14.33 2.80
CA ARG A 293 -16.73 13.29 1.77
C ARG A 293 -17.46 12.04 2.26
N ALA A 294 -17.28 11.66 3.52
CA ALA A 294 -18.00 10.54 4.13
C ALA A 294 -19.51 10.82 4.24
N GLY A 295 -19.89 12.04 4.62
CA GLY A 295 -21.30 12.43 4.84
C GLY A 295 -22.06 12.84 3.58
N GLN A 296 -21.43 12.83 2.41
CA GLN A 296 -22.10 13.10 1.14
C GLN A 296 -23.03 11.95 0.74
N ASP A 297 -24.20 12.27 0.19
CA ASP A 297 -25.10 11.26 -0.37
C ASP A 297 -24.67 10.84 -1.78
N ASP A 298 -23.86 11.66 -2.45
CA ASP A 298 -23.44 11.49 -3.83
C ASP A 298 -22.06 10.81 -3.99
N GLY A 299 -21.94 9.97 -5.02
CA GLY A 299 -20.70 9.31 -5.42
C GLY A 299 -20.52 7.87 -4.88
N PRO A 300 -19.39 7.22 -5.21
CA PRO A 300 -19.20 5.80 -4.92
C PRO A 300 -19.19 5.51 -3.41
N VAL A 301 -20.01 4.55 -2.97
CA VAL A 301 -20.10 4.17 -1.55
C VAL A 301 -18.75 3.78 -0.95
N HIS A 302 -17.88 3.13 -1.74
CA HIS A 302 -16.53 2.76 -1.32
C HIS A 302 -15.69 3.98 -0.91
N VAL A 303 -15.79 5.09 -1.64
CA VAL A 303 -15.04 6.32 -1.33
C VAL A 303 -15.53 6.95 -0.03
N ARG A 304 -16.85 6.96 0.18
CA ARG A 304 -17.47 7.46 1.42
C ARG A 304 -17.06 6.61 2.62
N PHE A 305 -17.14 5.29 2.46
CA PHE A 305 -16.72 4.30 3.45
C PHE A 305 -15.25 4.45 3.83
N TRP A 306 -14.34 4.50 2.85
CA TRP A 306 -12.90 4.69 3.09
C TRP A 306 -12.60 6.02 3.77
N SER A 307 -13.29 7.10 3.39
CA SER A 307 -13.13 8.42 4.03
C SER A 307 -13.54 8.37 5.51
N ALA A 308 -14.67 7.71 5.81
CA ALA A 308 -15.12 7.49 7.19
C ALA A 308 -14.13 6.62 7.98
N VAL A 309 -13.63 5.54 7.39
CA VAL A 309 -12.65 4.66 8.04
C VAL A 309 -11.32 5.39 8.29
N LEU A 310 -10.87 6.24 7.39
CA LEU A 310 -9.66 7.05 7.61
C LEU A 310 -9.84 8.04 8.76
N CYS A 311 -11.01 8.68 8.85
CA CYS A 311 -11.36 9.51 10.00
C CYS A 311 -11.36 8.71 11.31
N ALA A 312 -11.95 7.51 11.31
CA ALA A 312 -11.94 6.62 12.47
C ALA A 312 -10.52 6.19 12.86
N ALA A 313 -9.68 5.82 11.90
CA ALA A 313 -8.28 5.47 12.14
C ALA A 313 -7.50 6.64 12.77
N LEU A 314 -7.71 7.87 12.30
CA LEU A 314 -7.11 9.07 12.88
C LEU A 314 -7.60 9.30 14.33
N CYS A 315 -8.88 9.06 14.63
CA CYS A 315 -9.39 9.12 16.01
C CYS A 315 -8.73 8.07 16.91
N VAL A 316 -8.58 6.85 16.42
CA VAL A 316 -7.96 5.74 17.16
C VAL A 316 -6.47 6.02 17.44
N ALA A 317 -5.74 6.49 16.43
CA ALA A 317 -4.31 6.70 16.52
C ALA A 317 -3.90 8.05 17.14
N ALA A 318 -4.79 9.05 17.20
CA ALA A 318 -4.51 10.33 17.84
C ALA A 318 -4.21 10.16 19.34
N PRO A 319 -3.28 10.93 19.95
CA PRO A 319 -2.96 10.79 21.37
C PRO A 319 -4.17 11.03 22.25
N SER A 320 -4.37 10.16 23.24
CA SER A 320 -5.32 10.42 24.33
C SER A 320 -4.73 11.53 25.20
N GLY A 321 -5.16 12.77 24.97
CA GLY A 321 -4.76 13.91 25.79
C GLY A 321 -5.15 13.71 27.25
N LEU A 322 -4.22 13.20 28.04
CA LEU A 322 -4.16 13.37 29.49
C LEU A 322 -2.81 14.01 29.77
N PRO A 323 -2.74 15.31 30.14
CA PRO A 323 -1.47 15.88 30.55
C PRO A 323 -0.97 15.13 31.78
N LYS A 324 0.26 14.60 31.69
CA LYS A 324 1.03 14.24 32.88
C LYS A 324 1.16 15.52 33.71
N THR A 325 0.50 15.50 34.88
CA THR A 325 0.66 16.45 35.99
C THR A 325 0.62 17.91 35.60
N ALA A 326 -0.54 18.53 35.83
CA ALA A 326 -0.57 19.94 36.22
C ALA A 326 0.36 20.13 37.41
N GLN A 327 1.61 20.52 37.16
CA GLN A 327 2.36 21.29 38.14
C GLN A 327 1.74 22.67 38.13
N GLU A 328 1.07 23.01 39.23
CA GLU A 328 0.74 24.40 39.55
C GLU A 328 1.99 25.26 39.34
N PRO A 329 1.91 26.40 38.62
CA PRO A 329 2.97 27.38 38.69
C PRO A 329 3.08 27.88 40.13
N PRO A 330 4.30 27.99 40.70
CA PRO A 330 4.45 28.44 42.07
C PRO A 330 3.97 29.89 42.18
N ILE A 331 3.06 30.12 43.13
CA ILE A 331 2.65 31.45 43.55
C ILE A 331 3.88 32.15 44.14
N ALA A 332 4.47 33.07 43.39
CA ALA A 332 5.44 34.03 43.92
C ALA A 332 4.81 35.42 43.81
N GLY A 333 4.40 35.95 44.96
CA GLY A 333 4.01 37.35 45.08
C GLY A 333 5.21 38.29 44.94
N GLY A 334 4.94 39.55 44.57
CA GLY A 334 5.92 40.63 44.71
C GLY A 334 5.85 41.69 43.61
N ASN A 335 5.42 42.89 44.01
CA ASN A 335 5.49 44.15 43.25
C ASN A 335 6.82 44.42 42.55
N GLY A 336 6.80 45.04 41.36
CA GLY A 336 7.94 45.84 40.89
C GLY A 336 8.07 46.08 39.39
N ARG A 337 7.61 47.26 38.95
CA ARG A 337 8.15 48.15 37.89
C ARG A 337 8.60 47.55 36.53
N MET A 338 7.86 47.99 35.52
CA MET A 338 8.22 48.25 34.12
C MET A 338 9.71 48.54 33.87
N ARG A 339 10.35 47.76 32.98
CA ARG A 339 11.49 48.18 32.16
C ARG A 339 11.50 47.39 30.86
N GLU A 340 11.29 48.09 29.76
CA GLU A 340 11.48 47.58 28.40
C GLU A 340 12.96 47.25 28.16
N CYS A 341 13.23 46.09 27.57
CA CYS A 341 14.42 45.83 26.75
C CYS A 341 14.05 44.78 25.69
N GLU A 342 14.41 45.11 24.45
CA GLU A 342 14.22 44.35 23.22
C GLU A 342 14.77 42.91 23.30
N GLY A 343 14.07 41.95 22.69
CA GLY A 343 14.51 40.57 22.59
C GLY A 343 13.51 39.66 21.87
N SER A 344 13.77 39.43 20.58
CA SER A 344 13.39 38.28 19.75
C SER A 344 12.54 37.16 20.39
N ALA A 345 11.31 37.00 19.90
CA ALA A 345 10.68 35.71 19.60
C ALA A 345 9.45 35.94 18.72
N ASP A 346 9.56 35.64 17.42
CA ASP A 346 8.41 35.37 16.56
C ASP A 346 7.75 34.07 17.03
N ASP A 347 6.90 34.15 18.04
CA ASP A 347 5.94 33.09 18.34
C ASP A 347 4.83 33.11 17.29
N VAL A 348 5.06 32.38 16.19
CA VAL A 348 4.01 31.98 15.26
C VAL A 348 2.96 31.21 16.07
N PRO A 349 1.67 31.57 16.02
CA PRO A 349 0.64 30.80 16.71
C PRO A 349 0.55 29.42 16.06
N SER A 350 1.10 28.41 16.74
CA SER A 350 0.91 27.01 16.40
C SER A 350 -0.60 26.75 16.43
N SER A 351 -1.16 26.41 15.27
CA SER A 351 -2.56 25.98 15.20
C SER A 351 -2.76 24.83 16.17
N PRO A 352 -3.78 24.82 17.05
CA PRO A 352 -3.94 23.75 18.00
C PRO A 352 -4.20 22.46 17.21
N SER A 353 -3.27 21.51 17.30
CA SER A 353 -3.44 20.17 16.73
C SER A 353 -4.71 19.55 17.31
N LEU A 354 -5.55 18.97 16.45
CA LEU A 354 -6.82 18.40 16.88
C LEU A 354 -6.55 17.21 17.80
N ASN A 355 -6.99 17.30 19.06
CA ASN A 355 -6.85 16.21 20.00
C ASN A 355 -7.91 15.11 19.75
N ARG A 356 -7.71 13.91 20.29
CA ARG A 356 -8.62 12.76 20.11
C ARG A 356 -10.08 13.10 20.41
N ARG A 357 -10.34 13.88 21.47
CA ARG A 357 -11.71 14.28 21.87
C ARG A 357 -12.37 15.14 20.80
N GLN A 358 -11.67 16.16 20.30
CA GLN A 358 -12.17 17.03 19.24
C GLN A 358 -12.44 16.27 17.94
N LEU A 359 -11.59 15.31 17.58
CA LEU A 359 -11.83 14.45 16.42
C LEU A 359 -13.10 13.61 16.59
N LEU A 360 -13.27 12.97 17.75
CA LEU A 360 -14.47 12.19 18.07
C LEU A 360 -15.73 13.06 18.04
N GLU A 361 -15.72 14.25 18.65
CA GLU A 361 -16.84 15.18 18.62
C GLU A 361 -17.21 15.57 17.18
N LEU A 362 -16.22 15.89 16.34
CA LEU A 362 -16.47 16.21 14.93
C LEU A 362 -17.07 15.02 14.18
N PHE A 363 -16.56 13.80 14.38
CA PHE A 363 -17.10 12.59 13.75
C PHE A 363 -18.55 12.34 14.17
N LEU A 364 -18.83 12.38 15.48
CA LEU A 364 -20.17 12.13 16.03
C LEU A 364 -21.17 13.17 15.54
N ASN A 365 -20.79 14.45 15.51
CA ASN A 365 -21.65 15.54 15.07
C ASN A 365 -21.93 15.48 13.56
N TYR A 366 -20.97 15.04 12.74
CA TYR A 366 -21.11 15.07 11.28
C TYR A 366 -21.69 13.78 10.70
N LEU A 367 -21.33 12.60 11.25
CA LEU A 367 -21.72 11.29 10.73
C LEU A 367 -22.71 10.54 11.63
N GLY A 368 -23.11 11.11 12.76
CA GLY A 368 -24.09 10.51 13.69
C GLY A 368 -23.53 9.39 14.57
N GLY A 369 -22.26 9.01 14.38
CA GLY A 369 -21.52 8.05 15.18
C GLY A 369 -21.26 6.71 14.49
N PRO A 370 -20.81 5.68 15.23
CA PRO A 370 -20.28 4.45 14.67
C PRO A 370 -21.29 3.62 13.86
N SER A 371 -22.59 3.79 14.09
CA SER A 371 -23.64 3.09 13.34
C SER A 371 -23.65 3.39 11.83
N ILE A 372 -23.02 4.48 11.39
CA ILE A 372 -22.86 4.79 9.96
C ILE A 372 -22.11 3.68 9.22
N PHE A 373 -21.20 2.99 9.90
CA PHE A 373 -20.44 1.90 9.29
C PHE A 373 -21.31 0.71 8.92
N ASP A 374 -22.40 0.44 9.65
CA ASP A 374 -23.34 -0.64 9.29
C ASP A 374 -24.06 -0.33 7.97
N SER A 375 -24.47 0.93 7.78
CA SER A 375 -25.06 1.40 6.52
C SER A 375 -24.08 1.29 5.37
N PHE A 376 -22.83 1.77 5.54
CA PHE A 376 -21.82 1.65 4.50
C PHE A 376 -21.46 0.21 4.19
N LEU A 377 -21.35 -0.65 5.20
CA LEU A 377 -21.04 -2.07 5.00
C LEU A 377 -22.15 -2.81 4.26
N PHE A 378 -23.41 -2.45 4.49
CA PHE A 378 -24.53 -2.97 3.69
C PHE A 378 -24.37 -2.59 2.22
N ASP A 379 -24.16 -1.31 1.93
CA ASP A 379 -24.01 -0.82 0.55
C ASP A 379 -22.75 -1.36 -0.13
N VAL A 380 -21.62 -1.45 0.58
CA VAL A 380 -20.35 -2.00 0.06
C VAL A 380 -20.49 -3.47 -0.30
N LYS A 381 -21.22 -4.25 0.52
CA LYS A 381 -21.53 -5.66 0.23
C LYS A 381 -22.40 -5.79 -1.01
N ALA A 382 -23.36 -4.88 -1.20
CA ALA A 382 -24.23 -4.86 -2.37
C ALA A 382 -23.50 -4.42 -3.64
N SER A 383 -22.53 -3.49 -3.55
CA SER A 383 -21.86 -2.90 -4.70
C SER A 383 -20.62 -3.66 -5.17
N SER A 384 -20.03 -4.54 -4.35
CA SER A 384 -18.81 -5.27 -4.72
C SER A 384 -18.80 -6.73 -4.22
N PRO A 385 -18.78 -7.73 -5.12
CA PRO A 385 -18.68 -9.14 -4.72
C PRO A 385 -17.34 -9.46 -4.03
N MET A 386 -16.29 -8.67 -4.31
CA MET A 386 -14.98 -8.81 -3.67
C MET A 386 -15.02 -8.53 -2.16
N TRP A 387 -16.08 -7.93 -1.62
CA TRP A 387 -16.21 -7.80 -0.17
C TRP A 387 -16.53 -9.14 0.50
N SER A 388 -17.41 -9.93 -0.12
CA SER A 388 -17.82 -11.25 0.41
C SER A 388 -16.70 -12.26 0.24
N GLU A 389 -16.12 -12.33 -0.96
CA GLU A 389 -15.04 -13.25 -1.33
C GLU A 389 -13.82 -12.46 -1.83
N PRO A 390 -13.09 -11.78 -0.93
CA PRO A 390 -11.90 -11.06 -1.31
C PRO A 390 -10.82 -12.04 -1.77
N PRO A 391 -10.02 -11.70 -2.81
CA PRO A 391 -8.82 -12.46 -3.10
C PRO A 391 -7.83 -12.39 -1.93
N LYS A 392 -6.96 -13.40 -1.80
CA LYS A 392 -5.89 -13.43 -0.80
C LYS A 392 -4.99 -12.20 -0.86
N ASN A 393 -4.63 -11.76 -2.07
CA ASN A 393 -3.65 -10.70 -2.26
C ASN A 393 -3.91 -9.87 -3.52
N ALA A 394 -4.22 -8.59 -3.37
CA ALA A 394 -4.50 -7.70 -4.52
C ALA A 394 -3.25 -7.45 -5.39
N PHE A 395 -2.04 -7.55 -4.83
CA PHE A 395 -0.78 -7.26 -5.53
C PHE A 395 -0.39 -8.35 -6.53
N LEU A 396 -0.79 -9.61 -6.27
CA LEU A 396 -0.41 -10.74 -7.12
C LEU A 396 -1.38 -10.98 -8.28
N ARG A 397 -2.53 -10.28 -8.29
CA ARG A 397 -3.57 -10.51 -9.29
C ARG A 397 -3.24 -9.82 -10.61
N PRO A 398 -3.50 -10.49 -11.75
CA PRO A 398 -3.38 -9.85 -13.06
C PRO A 398 -4.49 -8.80 -13.30
N THR A 399 -5.63 -8.94 -12.64
CA THR A 399 -6.73 -7.98 -12.66
C THR A 399 -6.73 -7.17 -11.36
N PRO A 400 -6.71 -5.81 -11.43
CA PRO A 400 -6.82 -4.97 -10.24
C PRO A 400 -8.01 -5.35 -9.37
N ALA A 401 -7.81 -5.35 -8.07
CA ALA A 401 -8.81 -5.73 -7.09
C ALA A 401 -9.08 -4.59 -6.12
N LEU A 402 -10.36 -4.32 -5.91
CA LEU A 402 -10.82 -3.28 -5.00
C LEU A 402 -10.49 -3.64 -3.55
N TYR A 403 -10.80 -4.87 -3.15
CA TYR A 403 -10.54 -5.43 -1.83
C TYR A 403 -9.66 -6.66 -1.94
N ASP A 404 -8.89 -6.93 -0.89
CA ASP A 404 -8.29 -8.24 -0.59
C ASP A 404 -8.51 -8.55 0.88
N GLU A 405 -8.15 -9.76 1.29
CA GLU A 405 -8.34 -10.22 2.66
C GLU A 405 -7.69 -9.26 3.65
N LYS A 406 -6.41 -8.90 3.45
CA LYS A 406 -5.67 -8.01 4.37
C LYS A 406 -6.36 -6.65 4.56
N MET A 407 -6.82 -6.02 3.47
CA MET A 407 -7.53 -4.74 3.55
C MET A 407 -8.86 -4.89 4.29
N LYS A 408 -9.66 -5.91 3.97
CA LYS A 408 -10.94 -6.16 4.64
C LYS A 408 -10.76 -6.31 6.15
N HIS A 409 -9.79 -7.11 6.58
CA HIS A 409 -9.47 -7.29 8.01
C HIS A 409 -9.01 -5.98 8.66
N THR A 410 -8.17 -5.19 7.98
CA THR A 410 -7.69 -3.90 8.49
C THR A 410 -8.85 -2.91 8.68
N LEU A 411 -9.75 -2.80 7.69
CA LEU A 411 -10.92 -1.91 7.76
C LEU A 411 -11.85 -2.30 8.92
N LEU A 412 -12.15 -3.59 9.07
CA LEU A 412 -12.99 -4.08 10.17
C LEU A 412 -12.32 -3.92 11.54
N GLY A 413 -11.00 -4.10 11.62
CA GLY A 413 -10.22 -3.84 12.82
C GLY A 413 -10.30 -2.38 13.27
N VAL A 414 -10.11 -1.43 12.35
CA VAL A 414 -10.26 0.00 12.63
C VAL A 414 -11.67 0.34 13.12
N ILE A 415 -12.71 -0.19 12.48
CA ILE A 415 -14.10 0.06 12.89
C ILE A 415 -14.34 -0.47 14.31
N LYS A 416 -13.83 -1.67 14.61
CA LYS A 416 -13.93 -2.26 15.95
C LYS A 416 -13.25 -1.38 17.01
N GLU A 417 -12.00 -0.99 16.80
CA GLU A 417 -11.24 -0.15 17.73
C GLU A 417 -11.88 1.24 17.89
N PHE A 418 -12.41 1.80 16.81
CA PHE A 418 -13.13 3.07 16.85
C PHE A 418 -14.40 2.98 17.69
N ASN A 419 -15.15 1.88 17.58
CA ASN A 419 -16.35 1.64 18.39
C ASN A 419 -16.01 1.56 19.89
N GLU A 420 -14.86 1.00 20.23
CA GLU A 420 -14.40 0.87 21.62
C GLU A 420 -14.05 2.22 22.26
N ILE A 421 -13.56 3.19 21.48
CA ILE A 421 -13.23 4.55 21.97
C ILE A 421 -14.39 5.54 21.88
N CYS A 422 -15.46 5.21 21.16
CA CYS A 422 -16.64 6.06 21.08
C CYS A 422 -17.37 6.07 22.44
N PRO A 423 -17.77 7.24 22.96
CA PRO A 423 -18.57 7.29 24.17
C PRO A 423 -19.87 6.51 23.93
N SER A 424 -20.12 5.49 24.76
CA SER A 424 -21.39 4.76 24.74
C SER A 424 -22.51 5.80 24.89
N ARG A 425 -23.55 5.74 24.04
CA ARG A 425 -24.71 6.67 24.03
C ARG A 425 -25.54 6.70 25.34
N GLY A 426 -24.98 6.32 26.49
CA GLY A 426 -25.66 6.13 27.77
C GLY A 426 -25.05 6.84 28.98
N LYS A 427 -24.24 7.91 28.83
CA LYS A 427 -23.87 8.80 29.94
C LYS A 427 -23.76 10.27 29.51
N MET A 428 -24.73 10.80 28.78
CA MET A 428 -25.12 12.19 28.99
C MET A 428 -26.27 12.15 29.99
N GLN A 429 -25.92 12.27 31.27
CA GLN A 429 -26.88 12.42 32.34
C GLN A 429 -27.69 13.70 32.05
N PRO A 430 -29.03 13.65 31.93
CA PRO A 430 -29.81 14.87 31.88
C PRO A 430 -29.55 15.61 33.17
N THR A 431 -29.28 16.91 33.07
CA THR A 431 -29.30 17.85 34.19
C THR A 431 -30.59 17.66 34.97
N ALA A 432 -30.52 16.98 36.11
CA ALA A 432 -31.54 17.02 37.13
C ALA A 432 -31.20 18.19 38.05
N MET A 433 -32.08 19.19 38.04
CA MET A 433 -32.17 20.17 39.12
C MET A 433 -32.49 19.46 40.43
N GLU A 434 -31.84 19.98 41.46
CA GLU A 434 -32.24 20.06 42.87
C GLU A 434 -31.84 18.98 43.89
N GLU A 435 -31.22 19.56 44.93
CA GLU A 435 -31.32 19.32 46.37
C GLU A 435 -30.29 18.44 47.08
N SER A 436 -29.69 19.11 48.07
CA SER A 436 -28.79 18.65 49.11
C SER A 436 -29.35 17.48 49.90
N ASP A 437 -28.51 16.50 50.22
CA ASP A 437 -28.19 16.19 51.62
C ASP A 437 -27.00 15.23 51.75
N LEU A 438 -26.32 15.38 52.89
CA LEU A 438 -25.15 14.64 53.34
C LEU A 438 -25.41 13.12 53.45
N SER A 439 -24.41 12.29 53.12
CA SER A 439 -23.79 11.32 54.05
C SER A 439 -23.06 10.16 53.34
N VAL A 440 -21.76 10.07 53.65
CA VAL A 440 -20.92 8.88 53.94
C VAL A 440 -20.88 7.69 52.96
N ALA A 441 -19.65 7.42 52.49
CA ALA A 441 -19.21 6.27 51.70
C ALA A 441 -19.40 4.91 52.40
N PRO A 442 -19.33 3.80 51.64
CA PRO A 442 -18.19 2.92 51.87
C PRO A 442 -17.46 2.48 50.59
N ALA A 443 -16.18 2.17 50.79
CA ALA A 443 -15.22 1.73 49.79
C ALA A 443 -15.54 0.33 49.24
N SER A 444 -15.20 0.11 47.96
CA SER A 444 -14.86 -1.23 47.46
C SER A 444 -13.67 -1.14 46.52
N THR A 445 -12.59 -1.77 46.99
CA THR A 445 -11.33 -2.08 46.32
C THR A 445 -11.53 -3.03 45.15
N ALA A 446 -11.02 -2.66 43.97
CA ALA A 446 -10.63 -3.63 42.94
C ALA A 446 -9.32 -3.17 42.27
N ALA A 447 -8.30 -4.00 42.39
CA ALA A 447 -6.94 -3.76 41.93
C ALA A 447 -6.87 -3.56 40.41
N ALA A 448 -6.32 -2.42 39.99
CA ALA A 448 -5.97 -2.17 38.61
C ALA A 448 -4.71 -2.98 38.24
N LYS A 449 -4.90 -4.09 37.52
CA LYS A 449 -3.81 -4.73 36.76
C LYS A 449 -3.45 -3.79 35.60
N ARG A 450 -2.26 -3.18 35.65
CA ARG A 450 -1.60 -2.55 34.50
C ARG A 450 -1.44 -3.62 33.41
N VAL A 451 -2.20 -3.50 32.33
CA VAL A 451 -1.87 -4.13 31.04
C VAL A 451 -1.17 -3.06 30.23
N THR A 452 0.13 -3.21 30.04
CA THR A 452 0.92 -2.42 29.09
C THR A 452 0.57 -2.88 27.67
N ASN A 453 -0.09 -2.01 26.90
CA ASN A 453 -0.45 -2.24 25.51
C ASN A 453 0.78 -2.60 24.67
N THR A 454 0.89 -3.87 24.29
CA THR A 454 1.85 -4.44 23.33
C THR A 454 1.13 -5.15 22.16
N ALA A 455 -0.18 -4.97 22.02
CA ALA A 455 -1.02 -5.78 21.13
C ALA A 455 -0.91 -5.48 19.63
N PHE A 456 -0.24 -4.39 19.20
CA PHE A 456 -0.02 -4.13 17.77
C PHE A 456 1.21 -4.84 17.18
N ALA A 457 2.10 -5.39 18.01
CA ALA A 457 3.26 -6.15 17.55
C ALA A 457 2.98 -7.65 17.37
N THR A 458 1.99 -8.21 18.08
CA THR A 458 1.77 -9.67 18.15
C THR A 458 0.77 -10.21 17.13
N VAL A 459 0.00 -9.36 16.44
CA VAL A 459 -0.97 -9.81 15.41
C VAL A 459 -0.33 -9.86 14.01
N VAL A 460 0.94 -9.45 13.88
CA VAL A 460 1.67 -9.44 12.60
C VAL A 460 2.61 -10.64 12.44
N ASP A 461 2.95 -11.36 13.52
CA ASP A 461 4.00 -12.41 13.50
C ASP A 461 3.49 -13.88 13.62
N ASP A 462 2.19 -14.16 13.71
CA ASP A 462 1.69 -15.54 13.81
C ASP A 462 0.58 -15.82 12.78
N VAL A 463 0.99 -16.16 11.55
CA VAL A 463 0.18 -16.98 10.63
C VAL A 463 1.11 -17.92 9.85
N ASP A 464 1.69 -18.89 10.55
CA ASP A 464 2.24 -20.10 9.92
C ASP A 464 1.06 -20.93 9.37
N PHE A 465 0.82 -20.83 8.07
CA PHE A 465 -0.26 -21.55 7.36
C PHE A 465 0.33 -22.65 6.46
N PHE A 466 1.02 -23.62 7.05
CA PHE A 466 1.34 -24.88 6.39
C PHE A 466 1.09 -26.06 7.32
N SER A 467 -0.05 -26.72 7.13
CA SER A 467 -0.31 -28.12 7.48
C SER A 467 -1.57 -28.57 6.74
N GLU A 468 -1.40 -29.08 5.53
CA GLU A 468 -2.42 -29.96 4.94
C GLU A 468 -2.19 -31.36 5.52
N GLU A 469 -3.17 -31.88 6.27
CA GLU A 469 -3.31 -33.32 6.49
C GLU A 469 -4.44 -33.88 5.60
N PRO A 470 -4.30 -35.11 5.09
CA PRO A 470 -5.08 -35.63 3.98
C PRO A 470 -6.41 -36.24 4.47
N LEU A 471 -7.51 -35.84 3.83
CA LEU A 471 -8.77 -36.57 3.94
C LEU A 471 -8.71 -37.82 3.06
N SER A 472 -8.45 -38.97 3.68
CA SER A 472 -8.76 -40.28 3.12
C SER A 472 -9.91 -40.94 3.88
N SER A 473 -10.66 -41.76 3.15
CA SER A 473 -11.76 -42.65 3.56
C SER A 473 -13.14 -42.03 3.77
N ARG A 474 -13.93 -42.08 2.69
CA ARG A 474 -15.28 -42.64 2.77
C ARG A 474 -15.68 -43.26 1.44
N GLU A 475 -15.38 -44.55 1.32
CA GLU A 475 -16.03 -45.44 0.38
C GLU A 475 -17.49 -45.69 0.82
N ASP A 476 -18.28 -46.02 -0.20
CA ASP A 476 -19.55 -46.74 -0.24
C ASP A 476 -20.90 -46.00 -0.26
N LEU A 477 -21.68 -46.46 -1.25
CA LEU A 477 -23.07 -46.23 -1.65
C LEU A 477 -23.26 -45.03 -2.62
N ASN A 478 -23.63 -45.21 -3.89
CA ASN A 478 -24.40 -46.30 -4.49
C ASN A 478 -24.22 -46.35 -6.01
N GLU A 479 -24.14 -47.56 -6.53
CA GLU A 479 -24.22 -47.91 -7.94
C GLU A 479 -25.60 -47.57 -8.53
N HIS A 480 -25.64 -47.05 -9.76
CA HIS A 480 -26.43 -47.62 -10.88
C HIS A 480 -26.61 -46.61 -12.03
N LEU A 481 -26.52 -47.15 -13.26
CA LEU A 481 -26.72 -46.54 -14.58
C LEU A 481 -25.49 -45.75 -15.08
N GLY A 482 -24.75 -46.18 -16.11
CA GLY A 482 -24.99 -47.18 -17.14
C GLY A 482 -24.11 -46.78 -18.31
N ALA A 483 -23.14 -47.62 -18.64
CA ALA A 483 -22.19 -47.42 -19.72
C ALA A 483 -22.84 -47.50 -21.11
N VAL A 484 -22.60 -46.51 -21.97
CA VAL A 484 -22.45 -46.61 -23.43
C VAL A 484 -21.61 -45.38 -23.81
N GLY A 485 -20.43 -45.44 -24.41
CA GLY A 485 -20.02 -46.24 -25.56
C GLY A 485 -19.54 -45.24 -26.63
N THR A 486 -18.23 -45.16 -26.78
CA THR A 486 -17.45 -44.71 -27.95
C THR A 486 -18.20 -44.43 -29.26
N THR A 487 -17.90 -43.32 -29.92
CA THR A 487 -17.40 -43.32 -31.32
C THR A 487 -16.80 -41.98 -31.71
N ALA A 488 -15.57 -42.03 -32.23
CA ALA A 488 -14.95 -41.00 -33.03
C ALA A 488 -15.45 -41.07 -34.49
N THR A 489 -15.57 -39.93 -35.17
CA THR A 489 -15.50 -39.87 -36.64
C THR A 489 -14.92 -38.54 -37.11
N LYS A 490 -13.79 -38.66 -37.83
CA LYS A 490 -13.21 -37.68 -38.76
C LYS A 490 -13.94 -37.77 -40.11
N GLN A 491 -14.23 -36.63 -40.73
CA GLN A 491 -14.29 -36.37 -42.19
C GLN A 491 -14.47 -34.83 -42.32
N GLN A 492 -13.52 -33.99 -42.75
CA GLN A 492 -12.70 -33.88 -43.97
C GLN A 492 -13.45 -33.33 -45.20
N ASN A 493 -13.02 -32.13 -45.63
CA ASN A 493 -13.16 -31.42 -46.92
C ASN A 493 -14.54 -30.79 -47.25
N SER A 494 -14.70 -29.62 -47.89
CA SER A 494 -13.81 -28.77 -48.73
C SER A 494 -14.37 -27.35 -48.93
N ILE A 495 -13.47 -26.35 -48.93
CA ILE A 495 -13.25 -25.26 -49.91
C ILE A 495 -14.49 -24.62 -50.60
N THR A 496 -14.69 -23.30 -50.44
CA THR A 496 -14.64 -22.24 -51.49
C THR A 496 -15.27 -20.92 -51.02
N GLY A 497 -14.71 -19.78 -51.48
CA GLY A 497 -15.53 -18.60 -51.82
C GLY A 497 -15.32 -17.37 -50.94
N GLY A 498 -14.58 -16.40 -51.47
CA GLY A 498 -14.31 -15.11 -50.83
C GLY A 498 -15.51 -14.17 -50.73
N GLY A 499 -15.27 -13.01 -50.12
CA GLY A 499 -16.15 -11.84 -50.28
C GLY A 499 -16.28 -10.96 -49.04
N LEU A 500 -15.42 -9.96 -48.93
CA LEU A 500 -15.73 -8.68 -48.26
C LEU A 500 -16.98 -8.04 -48.91
N PRO A 501 -17.79 -7.27 -48.16
CA PRO A 501 -17.68 -5.81 -48.19
C PRO A 501 -17.77 -5.20 -46.77
N GLN A 502 -16.97 -4.18 -46.43
CA GLN A 502 -17.12 -2.76 -46.75
C GLN A 502 -18.22 -2.04 -45.94
N LYS A 503 -17.76 -1.27 -44.95
CA LYS A 503 -18.26 0.00 -44.38
C LYS A 503 -19.78 0.22 -44.29
N CYS A 504 -20.25 0.37 -43.06
CA CYS A 504 -20.83 1.62 -42.54
C CYS A 504 -20.25 1.89 -41.14
#